data_AF-A0A970I6F6-F1
#
_entry.id   AF-A0A970I6F6-F1
#
_cell.length_a   1.000
_cell.length_b   1.000
_cell.length_c   1.000
_cell.angle_alpha   90.00
_cell.angle_beta   90.00
_cell.angle_gamma   90.00
#
_symmetry.space_group_name_H-M   'P 1'
#
loop_
_entity.id
_entity.type
_entity.pdbx_description
1 polymer ?
#
loop_
_entity_poly.entity_id
_entity_poly.type
_entity_poly.pdbx_seq_one_letter_code
_entity_poly.pdbx_strand_id
1 'polypeptide(L)'
;MRTSEDSLKNSVNRKLNYRIIFILFLILWFLVNLVQAVFMEILSDEAYYGLFGKYPGWGYYDHPPMVALMTGISSFLFSGNLGIRFMSLVLQTGTIVLIWRTAGFREADRKNVVVFFTVAASVSMFSVYGFLAAPDSPLLFFTALCFFAYRKFLDNDGWKETLLLALSMAGLVYSKYQAVLVIGFLVLSNLRLLRNYRFLAAGLIALLILSPHIHWQVSNNFPSFRYHLVDRSAGFRWAFFLEYLPNQLAVFNPFTLGAALYVMFRYRADSLLKRNYYFQIAGFLVFFWMMSFRGHVEPHWTIACSIPVILILSEKCTSDPSLLRYTRRFILPSILLLVVIRLIMLTDISFVRNVA
;
A
#
# COMPACT_ATOMS: atom_id res chain seq x y z
N MET A 1 -6.15 -13.93 46.53
CA MET A 1 -6.77 -12.67 46.05
C MET A 1 -5.76 -11.60 45.63
N ARG A 2 -4.60 -11.42 46.30
CA ARG A 2 -3.56 -10.44 45.86
C ARG A 2 -2.92 -10.73 44.48
N THR A 3 -2.81 -12.00 44.07
CA THR A 3 -2.15 -12.41 42.82
C THR A 3 -2.96 -12.12 41.55
N SER A 4 -4.30 -12.10 41.64
CA SER A 4 -5.17 -11.83 40.49
C SER A 4 -5.21 -10.34 40.13
N GLU A 5 -5.26 -9.46 41.12
CA GLU A 5 -5.28 -8.00 40.89
C GLU A 5 -3.97 -7.47 40.27
N ASP A 6 -2.82 -7.97 40.71
CA ASP A 6 -1.53 -7.57 40.15
C ASP A 6 -1.34 -8.07 38.71
N SER A 7 -1.86 -9.26 38.40
CA SER A 7 -1.86 -9.79 37.03
C SER A 7 -2.75 -8.94 36.10
N LEU A 8 -3.91 -8.51 36.59
CA LEU A 8 -4.84 -7.63 35.88
C LEU A 8 -4.22 -6.26 35.63
N LYS A 9 -3.66 -5.61 36.66
CA LYS A 9 -2.96 -4.31 36.54
C LYS A 9 -1.80 -4.38 35.56
N ASN A 10 -0.99 -5.45 35.59
CA ASN A 10 0.11 -5.63 34.65
C ASN A 10 -0.36 -5.82 33.20
N SER A 11 -1.47 -6.55 32.98
CA SER A 11 -2.04 -6.71 31.64
C SER A 11 -2.60 -5.40 31.07
N VAL A 12 -3.26 -4.60 31.92
CA VAL A 12 -3.81 -3.28 31.56
C VAL A 12 -2.68 -2.30 31.24
N ASN A 13 -1.63 -2.26 32.07
CA ASN A 13 -0.46 -1.40 31.82
C ASN A 13 0.26 -1.76 30.52
N ARG A 14 0.44 -3.05 30.21
CA ARG A 14 1.01 -3.47 28.91
C ARG A 14 0.15 -3.02 27.73
N LYS A 15 -1.18 -3.14 27.85
CA LYS A 15 -2.13 -2.73 26.81
C LYS A 15 -2.15 -1.21 26.59
N LEU A 16 -2.11 -0.43 27.67
CA LEU A 16 -2.07 1.03 27.58
C LEU A 16 -0.75 1.52 26.96
N ASN A 17 0.36 0.87 27.32
CA ASN A 17 1.70 1.24 26.87
C ASN A 17 1.88 1.05 25.35
N TYR A 18 1.43 -0.07 24.76
CA TYR A 18 1.60 -0.25 23.30
C TYR A 18 0.79 0.77 22.50
N ARG A 19 -0.41 1.16 22.96
CA ARG A 19 -1.26 2.13 22.26
C ARG A 19 -0.60 3.50 22.21
N ILE A 20 -0.03 3.94 23.33
CA ILE A 20 0.72 5.20 23.39
C ILE A 20 1.92 5.13 22.44
N ILE A 21 2.71 4.06 22.50
CA ILE A 21 3.87 3.89 21.61
C ILE A 21 3.45 3.86 20.13
N PHE A 22 2.35 3.19 19.81
CA PHE A 22 1.80 3.16 18.45
C PHE A 22 1.44 4.56 17.97
N ILE A 23 0.74 5.34 18.80
CA ILE A 23 0.37 6.73 18.48
C ILE A 23 1.62 7.59 18.31
N LEU A 24 2.62 7.46 19.19
CA LEU A 24 3.89 8.21 19.09
C LEU A 24 4.62 7.89 17.78
N PHE A 25 4.70 6.61 17.39
CA PHE A 25 5.33 6.20 16.15
C PHE A 25 4.53 6.65 14.92
N LEU A 26 3.19 6.67 15.01
CA LEU A 26 2.33 7.18 13.95
C LEU A 26 2.48 8.70 13.77
N ILE A 27 2.56 9.45 14.88
CA ILE A 27 2.83 10.90 14.86
C ILE A 27 4.22 11.15 14.27
N LEU A 28 5.24 10.42 14.72
CA LEU A 28 6.59 10.54 14.18
C LEU A 28 6.61 10.27 12.68
N TRP A 29 5.94 9.21 12.22
CA TRP A 29 5.80 8.90 10.79
C TRP A 29 5.16 10.06 10.02
N PHE A 30 4.05 10.59 10.52
CA PHE A 30 3.36 11.72 9.92
C PHE A 30 4.26 12.96 9.86
N LEU A 31 4.96 13.29 10.93
CA LEU A 31 5.86 14.45 10.99
C LEU A 31 7.03 14.32 10.01
N VAL A 32 7.66 13.14 9.92
CA VAL A 32 8.74 12.90 8.95
C VAL A 32 8.23 13.06 7.51
N ASN A 33 7.03 12.55 7.22
CA ASN A 33 6.41 12.73 5.90
C ASN A 33 5.99 14.17 5.64
N LEU A 34 5.51 14.89 6.67
CA LEU A 34 5.13 16.30 6.57
C LEU A 34 6.35 17.16 6.23
N VAL A 35 7.49 16.95 6.91
CA VAL A 35 8.76 17.63 6.59
C VAL A 35 9.12 17.40 5.12
N GLN A 36 9.07 16.15 4.64
CA GLN A 36 9.32 15.86 3.23
C GLN A 36 8.34 16.55 2.29
N ALA A 37 7.04 16.48 2.59
CA ALA A 37 6.01 17.08 1.75
C ALA A 37 6.15 18.61 1.62
N VAL A 38 6.62 19.28 2.68
CA VAL A 38 6.85 20.72 2.69
C VAL A 38 8.12 21.10 1.94
N PHE A 39 9.24 20.43 2.20
CA PHE A 39 10.56 20.91 1.79
C PHE A 39 11.08 20.29 0.47
N MET A 40 10.60 19.12 0.06
CA MET A 40 11.00 18.52 -1.21
C MET A 40 10.36 19.28 -2.37
N GLU A 41 11.10 19.52 -3.46
CA GLU A 41 10.53 20.10 -4.68
C GLU A 41 9.44 19.20 -5.29
N ILE A 42 8.46 19.82 -5.96
CA ILE A 42 7.41 19.09 -6.68
C ILE A 42 8.02 18.39 -7.90
N LEU A 43 7.82 17.07 -7.99
CA LEU A 43 8.27 16.29 -9.13
C LEU A 43 7.37 16.53 -10.35
N SER A 44 7.89 16.24 -11.55
CA SER A 44 7.15 16.38 -12.81
C SER A 44 5.80 15.65 -12.81
N ASP A 45 5.79 14.42 -12.30
CA ASP A 45 4.56 13.62 -12.17
C ASP A 45 3.57 14.25 -11.18
N GLU A 46 4.05 14.80 -10.07
CA GLU A 46 3.19 15.46 -9.08
C GLU A 46 2.59 16.76 -9.61
N ALA A 47 3.35 17.52 -10.40
CA ALA A 47 2.85 18.69 -11.11
C ALA A 47 1.75 18.29 -12.11
N TYR A 48 1.96 17.18 -12.84
CA TYR A 48 0.97 16.61 -13.76
C TYR A 48 -0.33 16.22 -13.02
N TYR A 49 -0.24 15.50 -11.89
CA TYR A 49 -1.43 15.16 -11.09
C TYR A 49 -2.04 16.35 -10.34
N GLY A 50 -1.25 17.39 -10.06
CA GLY A 50 -1.73 18.66 -9.53
C GLY A 50 -2.68 19.36 -10.51
N LEU A 51 -2.40 19.28 -11.82
CA LEU A 51 -3.30 19.80 -12.85
C LEU A 51 -4.63 19.06 -12.89
N PHE A 52 -4.65 17.76 -12.60
CA PHE A 52 -5.90 16.99 -12.51
C PHE A 52 -6.80 17.54 -11.41
N GLY A 53 -6.23 17.88 -10.24
CA GLY A 53 -6.99 18.48 -9.14
C GLY A 53 -7.55 19.87 -9.46
N LYS A 54 -6.85 20.64 -10.30
CA LYS A 54 -7.33 21.94 -10.80
C LYS A 54 -8.49 21.79 -11.80
N TYR A 55 -8.48 20.72 -12.60
CA TYR A 55 -9.50 20.42 -13.60
C TYR A 55 -10.14 19.05 -13.30
N PRO A 56 -11.04 18.99 -12.30
CA PRO A 56 -11.64 17.74 -11.86
C PRO A 56 -12.48 17.12 -12.97
N GLY A 57 -12.20 15.86 -13.27
CA GLY A 57 -12.92 15.02 -14.20
C GLY A 57 -13.16 13.65 -13.61
N TRP A 58 -14.07 12.88 -14.21
CA TRP A 58 -14.35 11.50 -13.79
C TRP A 58 -13.31 10.50 -14.31
N GLY A 59 -12.30 10.94 -15.05
CA GLY A 59 -11.15 10.17 -15.50
C GLY A 59 -10.17 11.07 -16.24
N TYR A 60 -8.99 10.53 -16.54
CA TYR A 60 -7.90 11.25 -17.22
C TYR A 60 -7.24 10.35 -18.26
N TYR A 61 -6.27 10.89 -18.99
CA TYR A 61 -5.59 10.19 -20.08
C TYR A 61 -5.08 8.81 -19.64
N ASP A 62 -4.42 8.71 -18.50
CA ASP A 62 -3.75 7.49 -18.05
C ASP A 62 -4.27 6.96 -16.69
N HIS A 63 -5.04 7.75 -15.93
CA HIS A 63 -5.47 7.38 -14.58
C HIS A 63 -6.96 7.65 -14.30
N PRO A 64 -7.56 6.90 -13.35
CA PRO A 64 -8.86 7.22 -12.79
C PRO A 64 -8.77 8.42 -11.80
N PRO A 65 -9.92 8.96 -11.34
CA PRO A 65 -10.00 10.31 -10.76
C PRO A 65 -9.53 10.49 -9.31
N MET A 66 -9.17 9.43 -8.58
CA MET A 66 -8.89 9.58 -7.13
C MET A 66 -7.68 10.48 -6.84
N VAL A 67 -6.63 10.43 -7.67
CA VAL A 67 -5.48 11.31 -7.49
C VAL A 67 -5.86 12.78 -7.68
N ALA A 68 -6.78 13.07 -8.61
CA ALA A 68 -7.30 14.41 -8.84
C ALA A 68 -8.12 14.91 -7.65
N LEU A 69 -8.97 14.05 -7.08
CA LEU A 69 -9.73 14.39 -5.88
C LEU A 69 -8.79 14.72 -4.72
N MET A 70 -7.72 13.94 -4.54
CA MET A 70 -6.75 14.17 -3.48
C MET A 70 -5.96 15.48 -3.65
N THR A 71 -5.46 15.75 -4.85
CA THR A 71 -4.72 16.99 -5.12
C THR A 71 -5.66 18.20 -5.05
N GLY A 72 -6.91 18.05 -5.52
CA GLY A 72 -7.96 19.07 -5.38
C GLY A 72 -8.25 19.43 -3.92
N ILE A 73 -8.51 18.43 -3.06
CA ILE A 73 -8.71 18.66 -1.61
C ILE A 73 -7.48 19.28 -0.96
N SER A 74 -6.28 18.80 -1.33
CA SER A 74 -5.03 19.36 -0.80
C SER A 74 -4.91 20.85 -1.14
N SER A 75 -5.22 21.22 -2.38
CA SER A 75 -5.10 22.61 -2.88
C SER A 75 -6.16 23.55 -2.31
N PHE A 76 -7.29 22.99 -1.88
CA PHE A 76 -8.33 23.72 -1.16
C PHE A 76 -7.90 24.06 0.28
N LEU A 77 -7.13 23.19 0.93
CA LEU A 77 -6.72 23.34 2.33
C LEU A 77 -5.38 24.07 2.50
N PHE A 78 -4.46 23.90 1.56
CA PHE A 78 -3.09 24.41 1.64
C PHE A 78 -2.61 24.97 0.29
N SER A 79 -1.57 25.80 0.34
CA SER A 79 -0.84 26.31 -0.82
C SER A 79 0.57 25.72 -0.90
N GLY A 80 1.28 26.03 -1.99
CA GLY A 80 2.64 25.51 -2.24
C GLY A 80 2.68 23.99 -2.34
N ASN A 81 3.75 23.37 -1.85
CA ASN A 81 3.95 21.93 -1.98
C ASN A 81 2.87 21.10 -1.25
N LEU A 82 2.41 21.59 -0.10
CA LEU A 82 1.31 20.94 0.64
C LEU A 82 -0.02 21.01 -0.08
N GLY A 83 -0.23 22.02 -0.93
CA GLY A 83 -1.40 22.13 -1.80
C GLY A 83 -1.54 20.95 -2.78
N ILE A 84 -0.49 20.15 -2.98
CA ILE A 84 -0.56 18.94 -3.82
C ILE A 84 -0.51 17.67 -2.96
N ARG A 85 0.28 17.68 -1.88
CA ARG A 85 0.67 16.48 -1.13
C ARG A 85 -0.10 16.20 0.16
N PHE A 86 -0.87 17.15 0.69
CA PHE A 86 -1.46 17.00 2.03
C PHE A 86 -2.30 15.72 2.18
N MET A 87 -3.13 15.40 1.21
CA MET A 87 -3.96 14.18 1.26
C MET A 87 -3.14 12.89 1.20
N SER A 88 -1.94 12.87 0.62
CA SER A 88 -1.04 11.71 0.68
C SER A 88 -0.59 11.43 2.11
N LEU A 89 -0.33 12.46 2.92
CA LEU A 89 0.01 12.32 4.34
C LEU A 89 -1.16 11.65 5.10
N VAL A 90 -2.37 12.17 4.89
CA VAL A 90 -3.60 11.70 5.55
C VAL A 90 -3.90 10.25 5.18
N LEU A 91 -3.87 9.93 3.87
CA LEU A 91 -4.13 8.57 3.40
C LEU A 91 -3.08 7.60 3.92
N GLN A 92 -1.79 7.97 3.95
CA GLN A 92 -0.75 7.10 4.48
C GLN A 92 -0.95 6.80 5.97
N THR A 93 -1.31 7.80 6.79
CA THR A 93 -1.66 7.58 8.20
C THR A 93 -2.84 6.61 8.33
N GLY A 94 -3.87 6.78 7.50
CA GLY A 94 -5.02 5.87 7.42
C GLY A 94 -4.60 4.44 7.02
N THR A 95 -3.75 4.31 6.02
CA THR A 95 -3.18 3.05 5.54
C THR A 95 -2.50 2.31 6.69
N ILE A 96 -1.58 2.96 7.42
CA ILE A 96 -0.85 2.34 8.54
C ILE A 96 -1.81 1.84 9.62
N VAL A 97 -2.83 2.63 9.98
CA VAL A 97 -3.85 2.23 10.95
C VAL A 97 -4.64 1.01 10.47
N LEU A 98 -5.02 0.97 9.18
CA LEU A 98 -5.74 -0.15 8.59
C LEU A 98 -4.89 -1.43 8.55
N ILE A 99 -3.60 -1.34 8.20
CA ILE A 99 -2.68 -2.49 8.22
C ILE A 99 -2.55 -3.01 9.66
N TRP A 100 -2.32 -2.14 10.64
CA TRP A 100 -2.22 -2.55 12.05
C TRP A 100 -3.49 -3.26 12.55
N ARG A 101 -4.67 -2.72 12.21
CA ARG A 101 -5.96 -3.37 12.56
C ARG A 101 -6.13 -4.71 11.85
N THR A 102 -5.66 -4.81 10.61
CA THR A 102 -5.73 -6.02 9.79
C THR A 102 -4.78 -7.12 10.28
N ALA A 103 -3.62 -6.77 10.85
CA ALA A 103 -2.67 -7.72 11.43
C ALA A 103 -3.26 -8.56 12.58
N GLY A 104 -4.22 -8.01 13.33
CA GLY A 104 -5.07 -8.81 14.22
C GLY A 104 -4.36 -9.46 15.41
N PHE A 105 -3.31 -8.82 15.93
CA PHE A 105 -2.58 -9.28 17.11
C PHE A 105 -3.55 -9.57 18.27
N ARG A 106 -3.62 -10.84 18.71
CA ARG A 106 -4.49 -11.27 19.81
C ARG A 106 -4.16 -10.56 21.12
N GLU A 107 -2.86 -10.42 21.40
CA GLU A 107 -2.33 -9.69 22.55
C GLU A 107 -1.18 -8.79 22.10
N ALA A 108 -1.51 -7.65 21.50
CA ALA A 108 -0.50 -6.68 21.06
C ALA A 108 0.30 -6.14 22.24
N ASP A 109 1.62 -6.05 22.07
CA ASP A 109 2.54 -5.43 23.00
C ASP A 109 3.46 -4.40 22.30
N ARG A 110 4.39 -3.82 23.07
CA ARG A 110 5.40 -2.88 22.56
C ARG A 110 6.26 -3.50 21.46
N LYS A 111 6.62 -4.77 21.57
CA LYS A 111 7.47 -5.46 20.59
C LYS A 111 6.73 -5.56 19.25
N ASN A 112 5.43 -5.85 19.24
CA ASN A 112 4.62 -5.88 18.02
C ASN A 112 4.64 -4.51 17.32
N VAL A 113 4.44 -3.42 18.07
CA VAL A 113 4.46 -2.06 17.52
C VAL A 113 5.81 -1.73 16.90
N VAL A 114 6.91 -1.99 17.60
CA VAL A 114 8.26 -1.71 17.10
C VAL A 114 8.55 -2.49 15.82
N VAL A 115 8.27 -3.80 15.81
CA VAL A 115 8.48 -4.64 14.62
C VAL A 115 7.64 -4.16 13.45
N PHE A 116 6.36 -3.85 13.68
CA PHE A 116 5.46 -3.37 12.65
C PHE A 116 5.98 -2.11 11.96
N PHE A 117 6.34 -1.08 12.74
CA PHE A 117 6.90 0.15 12.19
C PHE A 117 8.28 -0.06 11.57
N THR A 118 9.11 -0.95 12.10
CA THR A 118 10.41 -1.31 11.49
C THR A 118 10.20 -1.91 10.09
N VAL A 119 9.31 -2.89 9.96
CA VAL A 119 9.04 -3.52 8.66
C VAL A 119 8.40 -2.51 7.70
N ALA A 120 7.40 -1.75 8.14
CA ALA A 120 6.75 -0.74 7.31
C ALA A 120 7.75 0.33 6.82
N ALA A 121 8.58 0.87 7.70
CA ALA A 121 9.61 1.86 7.35
C ALA A 121 10.69 1.30 6.41
N SER A 122 10.96 -0.01 6.49
CA SER A 122 11.98 -0.64 5.64
C SER A 122 11.55 -0.82 4.19
N VAL A 123 10.24 -0.82 3.90
CA VAL A 123 9.74 -0.89 2.53
C VAL A 123 9.84 0.51 1.92
N SER A 124 10.87 0.72 1.10
CA SER A 124 11.29 2.02 0.57
C SER A 124 10.14 2.80 -0.05
N MET A 125 9.47 2.22 -1.04
CA MET A 125 8.40 2.91 -1.77
C MET A 125 7.14 3.10 -0.93
N PHE A 126 6.87 2.21 0.03
CA PHE A 126 5.73 2.38 0.95
C PHE A 126 5.92 3.64 1.81
N SER A 127 7.16 3.92 2.20
CA SER A 127 7.49 5.14 2.94
C SER A 127 7.44 6.40 2.07
N VAL A 128 7.86 6.29 0.81
CA VAL A 128 7.91 7.41 -0.16
C VAL A 128 6.52 7.89 -0.59
N TYR A 129 5.60 6.98 -0.92
CA TYR A 129 4.21 7.34 -1.24
C TYR A 129 3.43 7.89 -0.06
N GLY A 130 4.05 7.93 1.12
CA GLY A 130 3.53 8.62 2.26
C GLY A 130 3.60 10.15 2.21
N PHE A 131 4.32 10.73 1.23
CA PHE A 131 4.41 12.18 1.03
C PHE A 131 4.34 12.61 -0.43
N LEU A 132 4.53 11.73 -1.41
CA LEU A 132 4.34 12.05 -2.82
C LEU A 132 2.85 12.05 -3.21
N ALA A 133 2.46 12.96 -4.10
CA ALA A 133 1.14 13.01 -4.70
C ALA A 133 1.08 12.14 -5.97
N ALA A 134 0.65 10.89 -5.81
CA ALA A 134 0.57 9.92 -6.90
C ALA A 134 -0.68 9.05 -6.77
N PRO A 135 -1.15 8.40 -7.86
CA PRO A 135 -2.26 7.43 -7.81
C PRO A 135 -1.97 6.22 -6.92
N ASP A 136 -0.71 5.97 -6.57
CA ASP A 136 -0.28 4.91 -5.67
C ASP A 136 -0.67 5.16 -4.20
N SER A 137 -0.71 6.42 -3.75
CA SER A 137 -1.10 6.79 -2.38
C SER A 137 -2.54 6.38 -2.04
N PRO A 138 -3.57 6.70 -2.86
CA PRO A 138 -4.91 6.17 -2.63
C PRO A 138 -5.03 4.68 -2.92
N LEU A 139 -4.27 4.13 -3.88
CA LEU A 139 -4.25 2.69 -4.14
C LEU A 139 -3.83 1.91 -2.89
N LEU A 140 -2.78 2.35 -2.19
CA LEU A 140 -2.34 1.73 -0.94
C LEU A 140 -3.40 1.82 0.15
N PHE A 141 -4.04 2.98 0.31
CA PHE A 141 -5.13 3.14 1.28
C PHE A 141 -6.29 2.18 1.02
N PHE A 142 -6.79 2.15 -0.22
CA PHE A 142 -7.90 1.27 -0.57
C PHE A 142 -7.51 -0.21 -0.63
N THR A 143 -6.23 -0.54 -0.86
CA THR A 143 -5.72 -1.92 -0.71
C THR A 143 -5.75 -2.34 0.76
N ALA A 144 -5.30 -1.48 1.67
CA ALA A 144 -5.35 -1.75 3.11
C ALA A 144 -6.80 -1.86 3.61
N LEU A 145 -7.69 -0.98 3.11
CA LEU A 145 -9.11 -1.03 3.40
C LEU A 145 -9.76 -2.32 2.86
N CYS A 146 -9.39 -2.75 1.66
CA CYS A 146 -9.87 -3.98 1.05
C CYS A 146 -9.47 -5.20 1.86
N PHE A 147 -8.24 -5.30 2.35
CA PHE A 147 -7.83 -6.43 3.20
C PHE A 147 -8.47 -6.39 4.59
N PHE A 148 -8.65 -5.20 5.16
CA PHE A 148 -9.41 -5.02 6.38
C PHE A 148 -10.88 -5.47 6.20
N ALA A 149 -11.51 -5.05 5.11
CA ALA A 149 -12.88 -5.41 4.74
C ALA A 149 -13.01 -6.91 4.48
N TYR A 150 -12.08 -7.49 3.72
CA TYR A 150 -12.05 -8.91 3.40
C TYR A 150 -11.89 -9.77 4.65
N ARG A 151 -11.01 -9.39 5.58
CA ARG A 151 -10.91 -10.06 6.88
C ARG A 151 -12.24 -10.04 7.62
N LYS A 152 -12.89 -8.88 7.71
CA LYS A 152 -14.20 -8.73 8.35
C LYS A 152 -15.27 -9.59 7.68
N PHE A 153 -15.27 -9.61 6.35
CA PHE A 153 -16.18 -10.41 5.53
C PHE A 153 -15.96 -11.92 5.72
N LEU A 154 -14.71 -12.37 5.89
CA LEU A 154 -14.39 -13.76 6.21
C LEU A 154 -14.88 -14.18 7.60
N ASP A 155 -14.87 -13.26 8.57
CA ASP A 155 -15.37 -13.50 9.93
C ASP A 155 -16.91 -13.50 9.95
N ASN A 156 -17.54 -12.55 9.25
CA ASN A 156 -18.98 -12.39 9.12
C ASN A 156 -19.30 -11.71 7.79
N ASP A 157 -20.01 -12.39 6.90
CA ASP A 157 -20.26 -11.88 5.54
C ASP A 157 -21.46 -10.93 5.48
N GLY A 158 -21.79 -10.18 6.53
CA GLY A 158 -22.98 -9.31 6.61
C GLY A 158 -23.05 -8.19 5.57
N TRP A 159 -24.20 -7.49 5.48
CA TRP A 159 -24.36 -6.35 4.56
C TRP A 159 -23.42 -5.18 4.86
N LYS A 160 -23.05 -4.97 6.14
CA LYS A 160 -22.06 -3.95 6.52
C LYS A 160 -20.69 -4.27 5.92
N GLU A 161 -20.26 -5.52 6.03
CA GLU A 161 -18.99 -6.01 5.47
C GLU A 161 -19.03 -6.05 3.94
N THR A 162 -20.17 -6.40 3.36
CA THR A 162 -20.45 -6.34 1.91
C THR A 162 -20.27 -4.93 1.37
N LEU A 163 -20.88 -3.92 2.02
CA LEU A 163 -20.76 -2.51 1.63
C LEU A 163 -19.33 -2.00 1.82
N LEU A 164 -18.67 -2.37 2.93
CA LEU A 164 -17.28 -2.01 3.17
C LEU A 164 -16.36 -2.57 2.08
N LEU A 165 -16.58 -3.82 1.67
CA LEU A 165 -15.84 -4.45 0.58
C LEU A 165 -16.13 -3.75 -0.76
N ALA A 166 -17.39 -3.44 -1.05
CA ALA A 166 -17.79 -2.70 -2.26
C ALA A 166 -17.11 -1.33 -2.37
N LEU A 167 -17.14 -0.55 -1.28
CA LEU A 167 -16.48 0.77 -1.20
C LEU A 167 -14.96 0.64 -1.40
N SER A 168 -14.35 -0.39 -0.81
CA SER A 168 -12.91 -0.62 -0.97
C SER A 168 -12.53 -1.01 -2.41
N MET A 169 -13.33 -1.86 -3.07
CA MET A 169 -13.09 -2.27 -4.46
C MET A 169 -13.31 -1.11 -5.44
N ALA A 170 -14.36 -0.31 -5.23
CA ALA A 170 -14.57 0.90 -6.03
C ALA A 170 -13.43 1.91 -5.83
N GLY A 171 -13.03 2.18 -4.59
CA GLY A 171 -11.91 3.07 -4.28
C GLY A 171 -10.58 2.60 -4.88
N LEU A 172 -10.32 1.29 -4.86
CA LEU A 172 -9.17 0.68 -5.55
C LEU A 172 -9.16 1.04 -7.04
N VAL A 173 -10.26 0.73 -7.75
CA VAL A 173 -10.35 0.97 -9.20
C VAL A 173 -10.34 2.46 -9.52
N TYR A 174 -10.92 3.31 -8.66
CA TYR A 174 -10.80 4.77 -8.77
C TYR A 174 -9.38 5.30 -8.55
N SER A 175 -8.49 4.52 -7.94
CA SER A 175 -7.10 4.91 -7.68
C SER A 175 -6.18 4.58 -8.84
N LYS A 176 -6.19 3.32 -9.30
CA LYS A 176 -5.29 2.82 -10.35
C LYS A 176 -5.84 1.54 -10.95
N TYR A 177 -5.70 1.33 -12.27
CA TYR A 177 -6.22 0.12 -12.94
C TYR A 177 -5.55 -1.19 -12.46
N GLN A 178 -4.36 -1.10 -11.85
CA GLN A 178 -3.70 -2.23 -11.18
C GLN A 178 -4.54 -2.82 -10.03
N ALA A 179 -5.55 -2.11 -9.54
CA ALA A 179 -6.60 -2.62 -8.66
C ALA A 179 -7.20 -3.95 -9.11
N VAL A 180 -7.31 -4.18 -10.42
CA VAL A 180 -7.82 -5.44 -10.97
C VAL A 180 -6.97 -6.63 -10.50
N LEU A 181 -5.65 -6.46 -10.35
CA LEU A 181 -4.78 -7.49 -9.81
C LEU A 181 -5.04 -7.75 -8.34
N VAL A 182 -5.22 -6.68 -7.52
CA VAL A 182 -5.55 -6.83 -6.09
C VAL A 182 -6.83 -7.63 -5.91
N ILE A 183 -7.88 -7.29 -6.67
CA ILE A 183 -9.18 -7.98 -6.60
C ILE A 183 -9.08 -9.39 -7.19
N GLY A 184 -8.38 -9.55 -8.33
CA GLY A 184 -8.18 -10.82 -9.02
C GLY A 184 -7.45 -11.84 -8.14
N PHE A 185 -6.32 -11.46 -7.54
CA PHE A 185 -5.59 -12.34 -6.62
C PHE A 185 -6.35 -12.60 -5.31
N LEU A 186 -7.23 -11.69 -4.89
CA LEU A 186 -8.17 -11.96 -3.80
C LEU A 186 -9.13 -13.09 -4.16
N VAL A 187 -9.75 -13.04 -5.33
CA VAL A 187 -10.64 -14.09 -5.83
C VAL A 187 -9.89 -15.39 -6.09
N LEU A 188 -8.72 -15.36 -6.73
CA LEU A 188 -7.90 -16.55 -6.99
C LEU A 188 -7.45 -17.22 -5.70
N SER A 189 -7.17 -16.43 -4.66
CA SER A 189 -6.86 -16.97 -3.34
C SER A 189 -8.07 -17.58 -2.64
N ASN A 190 -9.30 -17.40 -3.12
CA ASN A 190 -10.51 -18.02 -2.57
C ASN A 190 -11.65 -18.07 -3.61
N LEU A 191 -11.58 -19.02 -4.55
CA LEU A 191 -12.57 -19.16 -5.62
C LEU A 191 -14.02 -19.35 -5.14
N ARG A 192 -14.23 -19.76 -3.89
CA ARG A 192 -15.57 -19.88 -3.30
C ARG A 192 -16.30 -18.54 -3.20
N LEU A 193 -15.57 -17.41 -3.23
CA LEU A 193 -16.16 -16.06 -3.26
C LEU A 193 -17.09 -15.86 -4.46
N LEU A 194 -16.80 -16.49 -5.60
CA LEU A 194 -17.65 -16.43 -6.79
C LEU A 194 -19.00 -17.14 -6.61
N ARG A 195 -19.17 -17.95 -5.56
CA ARG A 195 -20.44 -18.59 -5.18
C ARG A 195 -21.14 -17.86 -4.03
N ASN A 196 -20.50 -16.87 -3.40
CA ASN A 196 -21.10 -16.11 -2.32
C ASN A 196 -21.85 -14.90 -2.92
N TYR A 197 -23.18 -14.91 -2.84
CA TYR A 197 -24.02 -13.85 -3.40
C TYR A 197 -23.72 -12.46 -2.81
N ARG A 198 -23.25 -12.37 -1.56
CA ARG A 198 -22.90 -11.10 -0.93
C ARG A 198 -21.58 -10.56 -1.46
N PHE A 199 -20.62 -11.43 -1.76
CA PHE A 199 -19.41 -11.01 -2.48
C PHE A 199 -19.75 -10.52 -3.89
N LEU A 200 -20.61 -11.24 -4.61
CA LEU A 200 -21.09 -10.80 -5.93
C LEU A 200 -21.86 -9.46 -5.84
N ALA A 201 -22.71 -9.29 -4.83
CA ALA A 201 -23.39 -8.03 -4.55
C ALA A 201 -22.40 -6.90 -4.26
N ALA A 202 -21.32 -7.15 -3.51
CA ALA A 202 -20.27 -6.15 -3.31
C ALA A 202 -19.63 -5.72 -4.64
N GLY A 203 -19.38 -6.67 -5.55
CA GLY A 203 -18.87 -6.38 -6.89
C GLY A 203 -19.85 -5.54 -7.72
N LEU A 204 -21.13 -5.88 -7.71
CA LEU A 204 -22.17 -5.10 -8.41
C LEU A 204 -22.30 -3.69 -7.83
N ILE A 205 -22.31 -3.54 -6.51
CA ILE A 205 -22.36 -2.23 -5.85
C ILE A 205 -21.10 -1.42 -6.20
N ALA A 206 -19.92 -2.04 -6.23
CA ALA A 206 -18.70 -1.36 -6.65
C ALA A 206 -18.79 -0.85 -8.10
N LEU A 207 -19.34 -1.64 -9.02
CA LEU A 207 -19.58 -1.23 -10.41
C LEU A 207 -20.57 -0.06 -10.51
N LEU A 208 -21.63 -0.07 -9.71
CA LEU A 208 -22.58 1.05 -9.64
C LEU A 208 -21.89 2.33 -9.14
N ILE A 209 -21.05 2.23 -8.11
CA ILE A 209 -20.26 3.36 -7.59
C ILE A 209 -19.27 3.87 -8.66
N LEU A 210 -18.72 2.97 -9.48
CA LEU A 210 -17.79 3.29 -10.59
C LEU A 210 -18.49 3.83 -11.85
N SER A 211 -19.82 3.82 -11.89
CA SER A 211 -20.59 4.19 -13.09
C SER A 211 -20.24 5.57 -13.68
N PRO A 212 -19.93 6.64 -12.90
CA PRO A 212 -19.52 7.91 -13.47
C PRO A 212 -18.19 7.83 -14.26
N HIS A 213 -17.20 7.10 -13.74
CA HIS A 213 -15.94 6.89 -14.44
C HIS A 213 -16.09 5.99 -15.67
N ILE A 214 -16.91 4.94 -15.57
CA ILE A 214 -17.21 4.07 -16.71
C ILE A 214 -17.87 4.89 -17.82
N HIS A 215 -18.88 5.69 -17.49
CA HIS A 215 -19.54 6.59 -18.44
C HIS A 215 -18.57 7.60 -19.06
N TRP A 216 -17.67 8.18 -18.25
CA TRP A 216 -16.64 9.09 -18.73
C TRP A 216 -15.70 8.40 -19.73
N GLN A 217 -15.24 7.18 -19.44
CA GLN A 217 -14.40 6.41 -20.36
C GLN A 217 -15.09 6.18 -21.70
N VAL A 218 -16.36 5.73 -21.68
CA VAL A 218 -17.15 5.50 -22.90
C VAL A 218 -17.30 6.80 -23.70
N SER A 219 -17.67 7.88 -23.04
CA SER A 219 -17.90 9.19 -23.68
C SER A 219 -16.65 9.79 -24.29
N ASN A 220 -15.46 9.38 -23.84
CA ASN A 220 -14.17 9.88 -24.31
C ASN A 220 -13.40 8.87 -25.19
N ASN A 221 -14.04 7.78 -25.63
CA ASN A 221 -13.43 6.71 -26.45
C ASN A 221 -12.28 5.96 -25.75
N PHE A 222 -12.44 5.67 -24.47
CA PHE A 222 -11.56 4.83 -23.64
C PHE A 222 -10.07 5.25 -23.64
N PRO A 223 -9.73 6.53 -23.38
CA PRO A 223 -8.37 7.02 -23.49
C PRO A 223 -7.37 6.22 -22.64
N SER A 224 -7.72 5.90 -21.39
CA SER A 224 -6.80 5.18 -20.50
C SER A 224 -6.59 3.72 -20.91
N PHE A 225 -7.62 3.06 -21.44
CA PHE A 225 -7.45 1.69 -21.92
C PHE A 225 -6.56 1.65 -23.15
N ARG A 226 -6.72 2.61 -24.08
CA ARG A 226 -5.84 2.74 -25.23
C ARG A 226 -4.39 2.97 -24.80
N TYR A 227 -4.17 3.89 -23.85
CA TYR A 227 -2.84 4.14 -23.31
C TYR A 227 -2.20 2.88 -22.71
N HIS A 228 -2.90 2.18 -21.82
CA HIS A 228 -2.33 1.02 -21.10
C HIS A 228 -2.22 -0.25 -21.94
N LEU A 229 -3.10 -0.47 -22.93
CA LEU A 229 -3.12 -1.69 -23.74
C LEU A 229 -2.37 -1.56 -25.06
N VAL A 230 -2.28 -0.35 -25.62
CA VAL A 230 -1.71 -0.10 -26.95
C VAL A 230 -0.45 0.74 -26.84
N ASP A 231 -0.58 1.97 -26.34
CA ASP A 231 0.48 2.99 -26.49
C ASP A 231 1.69 2.71 -25.57
N ARG A 232 1.48 2.01 -24.45
CA ARG A 232 2.53 1.64 -23.50
C ARG A 232 3.23 0.32 -23.82
N SER A 233 2.73 -0.45 -24.78
CA SER A 233 3.37 -1.71 -25.15
C SER A 233 4.62 -1.44 -26.00
N ALA A 234 5.73 -2.04 -25.60
CA ALA A 234 6.98 -1.97 -26.34
C ALA A 234 7.51 -3.37 -26.65
N GLY A 235 8.38 -3.47 -27.65
CA GLY A 235 9.08 -4.71 -27.96
C GLY A 235 9.93 -5.19 -26.77
N PHE A 236 10.16 -6.51 -26.70
CA PHE A 236 11.00 -7.11 -25.67
C PHE A 236 12.42 -6.54 -25.69
N ARG A 237 12.95 -6.20 -24.51
CA ARG A 237 14.36 -5.82 -24.32
C ARG A 237 14.90 -6.53 -23.10
N TRP A 238 16.09 -7.12 -23.23
CA TRP A 238 16.78 -7.80 -22.12
C TRP A 238 16.97 -6.90 -20.89
N ALA A 239 17.20 -5.60 -21.10
CA ALA A 239 17.32 -4.62 -20.03
C ALA A 239 16.09 -4.65 -19.09
N PHE A 240 14.88 -4.58 -19.66
CA PHE A 240 13.62 -4.58 -18.89
C PHE A 240 13.44 -5.83 -18.02
N PHE A 241 13.85 -6.97 -18.55
CA PHE A 241 13.78 -8.23 -17.83
C PHE A 241 14.83 -8.32 -16.70
N LEU A 242 16.07 -7.90 -16.97
CA LEU A 242 17.18 -8.00 -16.02
C LEU A 242 17.10 -6.97 -14.90
N GLU A 243 16.62 -5.76 -15.18
CA GLU A 243 16.50 -4.68 -14.18
C GLU A 243 15.32 -4.89 -13.23
N TYR A 244 14.35 -5.75 -13.59
CA TYR A 244 13.17 -6.01 -12.76
C TYR A 244 13.55 -6.44 -11.34
N LEU A 245 14.46 -7.41 -11.18
CA LEU A 245 14.84 -7.93 -9.87
C LEU A 245 15.55 -6.86 -9.00
N PRO A 246 16.60 -6.17 -9.48
CA PRO A 246 17.17 -5.02 -8.78
C PRO A 246 16.12 -3.96 -8.38
N ASN A 247 15.17 -3.65 -9.26
CA ASN A 247 14.09 -2.71 -8.97
C ASN A 247 13.20 -3.19 -7.82
N GLN A 248 12.85 -4.48 -7.78
CA GLN A 248 12.08 -5.03 -6.65
C GLN A 248 12.88 -5.01 -5.33
N LEU A 249 14.19 -5.27 -5.38
CA LEU A 249 15.05 -5.16 -4.19
C LEU A 249 15.13 -3.71 -3.69
N ALA A 250 15.15 -2.72 -4.57
CA ALA A 250 15.13 -1.30 -4.21
C ALA A 250 13.78 -0.88 -3.61
N VAL A 251 12.66 -1.31 -4.21
CA VAL A 251 11.29 -1.00 -3.78
C VAL A 251 10.99 -1.55 -2.40
N PHE A 252 11.35 -2.82 -2.17
CA PHE A 252 10.98 -3.54 -0.96
C PHE A 252 12.06 -3.59 0.11
N ASN A 253 13.29 -3.17 -0.21
CA ASN A 253 14.52 -3.48 0.54
C ASN A 253 14.90 -4.97 0.45
N PRO A 254 16.16 -5.31 0.11
CA PRO A 254 16.57 -6.69 -0.11
C PRO A 254 16.38 -7.59 1.12
N PHE A 255 16.57 -7.06 2.32
CA PHE A 255 16.41 -7.82 3.56
C PHE A 255 14.94 -8.10 3.86
N THR A 256 14.07 -7.12 3.61
CA THR A 256 12.63 -7.24 3.86
C THR A 256 11.97 -8.15 2.83
N LEU A 257 12.30 -8.00 1.54
CA LEU A 257 11.83 -8.91 0.50
C LEU A 257 12.32 -10.33 0.73
N GLY A 258 13.61 -10.50 1.03
CA GLY A 258 14.20 -11.81 1.34
C GLY A 258 13.52 -12.48 2.53
N ALA A 259 13.25 -11.74 3.60
CA ALA A 259 12.50 -12.24 4.76
C ALA A 259 11.06 -12.64 4.40
N ALA A 260 10.37 -11.85 3.57
CA ALA A 260 9.01 -12.16 3.13
C ALA A 260 8.96 -13.45 2.31
N LEU A 261 9.88 -13.61 1.36
CA LEU A 261 10.02 -14.83 0.57
C LEU A 261 10.37 -16.03 1.45
N TYR A 262 11.30 -15.88 2.40
CA TYR A 262 11.61 -16.92 3.39
C TYR A 262 10.34 -17.38 4.14
N VAL A 263 9.51 -16.44 4.59
CA VAL A 263 8.26 -16.77 5.27
C VAL A 263 7.32 -17.56 4.35
N MET A 264 7.17 -17.13 3.10
CA MET A 264 6.31 -17.78 2.11
C MET A 264 6.76 -19.20 1.76
N PHE A 265 8.07 -19.43 1.60
CA PHE A 265 8.62 -20.75 1.29
C PHE A 265 8.65 -21.69 2.50
N ARG A 266 8.92 -21.17 3.70
CA ARG A 266 9.09 -22.00 4.90
C ARG A 266 7.79 -22.33 5.61
N TYR A 267 6.79 -21.46 5.53
CA TYR A 267 5.53 -21.57 6.27
C TYR A 267 4.34 -21.57 5.33
N ARG A 268 3.46 -22.57 5.48
CA ARG A 268 2.19 -22.63 4.75
C ARG A 268 1.19 -21.62 5.30
N ALA A 269 0.32 -21.12 4.43
CA ALA A 269 -0.82 -20.30 4.84
C ALA A 269 -1.83 -21.14 5.63
N ASP A 270 -2.07 -20.75 6.88
CA ASP A 270 -2.97 -21.43 7.84
C ASP A 270 -4.42 -20.92 7.79
N SER A 271 -4.68 -19.87 7.00
CA SER A 271 -5.97 -19.19 6.91
C SER A 271 -6.20 -18.64 5.51
N LEU A 272 -7.47 -18.43 5.14
CA LEU A 272 -7.84 -17.83 3.85
C LEU A 272 -7.24 -16.43 3.68
N LEU A 273 -7.11 -15.68 4.78
CA LEU A 273 -6.52 -14.35 4.79
C LEU A 273 -5.01 -14.39 4.50
N LYS A 274 -4.24 -15.27 5.16
CA LYS A 274 -2.82 -15.43 4.84
C LYS A 274 -2.60 -15.99 3.44
N ARG A 275 -3.48 -16.89 2.99
CA ARG A 275 -3.44 -17.40 1.61
C ARG A 275 -3.62 -16.25 0.63
N ASN A 276 -4.53 -15.31 0.88
CA ASN A 276 -4.65 -14.10 0.09
C ASN A 276 -3.33 -13.31 0.06
N TYR A 277 -2.70 -13.03 1.21
CA TYR A 277 -1.43 -12.30 1.23
C TYR A 277 -0.34 -12.94 0.37
N TYR A 278 -0.23 -14.27 0.41
CA TYR A 278 0.74 -15.00 -0.41
C TYR A 278 0.42 -14.88 -1.91
N PHE A 279 -0.86 -15.00 -2.29
CA PHE A 279 -1.32 -14.80 -3.66
C PHE A 279 -1.06 -13.38 -4.15
N GLN A 280 -1.20 -12.36 -3.29
CA GLN A 280 -0.87 -10.99 -3.66
C GLN A 280 0.63 -10.85 -3.94
N ILE A 281 1.48 -11.24 -2.98
CA ILE A 281 2.93 -11.10 -3.11
C ILE A 281 3.45 -11.88 -4.32
N ALA A 282 3.14 -13.18 -4.42
CA ALA A 282 3.57 -13.99 -5.54
C ALA A 282 2.94 -13.52 -6.86
N GLY A 283 1.65 -13.20 -6.84
CA GLY A 283 0.89 -12.79 -8.01
C GLY A 283 1.45 -11.52 -8.65
N PHE A 284 1.66 -10.45 -7.89
CA PHE A 284 2.24 -9.21 -8.43
C PHE A 284 3.68 -9.39 -8.87
N LEU A 285 4.52 -10.08 -8.09
CA LEU A 285 5.93 -10.28 -8.47
C LEU A 285 6.03 -11.09 -9.77
N VAL A 286 5.27 -12.17 -9.89
CA VAL A 286 5.27 -13.01 -11.10
C VAL A 286 4.59 -12.31 -12.27
N PHE A 287 3.44 -11.66 -12.05
CA PHE A 287 2.73 -10.94 -13.10
C PHE A 287 3.59 -9.84 -13.71
N PHE A 288 4.20 -8.98 -12.88
CA PHE A 288 5.01 -7.89 -13.40
C PHE A 288 6.37 -8.35 -13.93
N TRP A 289 6.94 -9.43 -13.40
CA TRP A 289 8.07 -10.08 -14.06
C TRP A 289 7.70 -10.60 -15.46
N MET A 290 6.52 -11.22 -15.63
CA MET A 290 6.03 -11.63 -16.96
C MET A 290 5.74 -10.42 -17.87
N MET A 291 5.27 -9.31 -17.32
CA MET A 291 5.05 -8.08 -18.10
C MET A 291 6.35 -7.44 -18.59
N SER A 292 7.49 -7.71 -17.96
CA SER A 292 8.80 -7.22 -18.43
C SER A 292 9.16 -7.75 -19.83
N PHE A 293 8.55 -8.87 -20.25
CA PHE A 293 8.68 -9.37 -21.63
C PHE A 293 7.99 -8.46 -22.67
N ARG A 294 7.09 -7.57 -22.25
CA ARG A 294 6.25 -6.72 -23.10
C ARG A 294 6.46 -5.22 -22.89
N GLY A 295 7.49 -4.83 -22.14
CA GLY A 295 7.84 -3.42 -21.93
C GLY A 295 8.52 -3.17 -20.59
N HIS A 296 8.90 -1.91 -20.37
CA HIS A 296 9.44 -1.45 -19.10
C HIS A 296 8.38 -1.59 -17.99
N VAL A 297 8.80 -2.11 -16.85
CA VAL A 297 7.95 -2.27 -15.67
C VAL A 297 8.46 -1.32 -14.62
N GLU A 298 7.67 -0.29 -14.33
CA GLU A 298 8.07 0.68 -13.32
C GLU A 298 8.24 0.00 -11.95
N PRO A 299 9.29 0.33 -11.20
CA PRO A 299 9.58 -0.32 -9.92
C PRO A 299 8.37 -0.32 -8.97
N HIS A 300 7.62 0.78 -8.95
CA HIS A 300 6.49 0.99 -8.04
C HIS A 300 5.22 0.21 -8.43
N TRP A 301 5.14 -0.44 -9.58
CA TRP A 301 3.93 -1.18 -10.01
C TRP A 301 3.56 -2.35 -9.09
N THR A 302 4.50 -2.85 -8.32
CA THR A 302 4.29 -3.91 -7.33
C THR A 302 3.91 -3.38 -5.95
N ILE A 303 3.76 -2.06 -5.77
CA ILE A 303 3.70 -1.43 -4.45
C ILE A 303 2.53 -1.88 -3.58
N ALA A 304 1.41 -2.30 -4.19
CA ALA A 304 0.27 -2.86 -3.46
C ALA A 304 0.68 -4.10 -2.62
N CYS A 305 1.75 -4.80 -2.99
CA CYS A 305 2.31 -5.93 -2.25
C CYS A 305 3.14 -5.56 -1.02
N SER A 306 3.41 -4.27 -0.80
CA SER A 306 4.00 -3.81 0.46
C SER A 306 3.12 -4.15 1.66
N ILE A 307 1.80 -4.01 1.52
CA ILE A 307 0.83 -4.26 2.58
C ILE A 307 0.86 -5.73 3.06
N PRO A 308 0.69 -6.75 2.19
CA PRO A 308 0.78 -8.15 2.62
C PRO A 308 2.19 -8.50 3.12
N VAL A 309 3.27 -7.93 2.55
CA VAL A 309 4.65 -8.11 3.08
C VAL A 309 4.74 -7.63 4.53
N ILE A 310 4.24 -6.42 4.82
CA ILE A 310 4.21 -5.85 6.18
C ILE A 310 3.40 -6.75 7.11
N LEU A 311 2.24 -7.23 6.67
CA LEU A 311 1.35 -8.09 7.48
C LEU A 311 2.02 -9.41 7.85
N ILE A 312 2.56 -10.16 6.87
CA ILE A 312 3.13 -11.49 7.14
C ILE A 312 4.38 -11.41 8.01
N LEU A 313 5.24 -10.40 7.81
CA LEU A 313 6.46 -10.25 8.59
C LEU A 313 6.17 -9.77 10.02
N SER A 314 5.29 -8.77 10.17
CA SER A 314 4.92 -8.24 11.48
C SER A 314 4.26 -9.29 12.35
N GLU A 315 3.37 -10.11 11.77
CA GLU A 315 2.77 -11.23 12.47
C GLU A 315 3.83 -12.29 12.82
N LYS A 316 4.62 -12.74 11.84
CA LYS A 316 5.49 -13.91 12.02
C LYS A 316 6.62 -13.67 13.02
N CYS A 317 7.18 -12.45 13.09
CA CYS A 317 8.16 -12.03 14.09
C CYS A 317 7.66 -12.12 15.55
N THR A 318 6.34 -12.24 15.77
CA THR A 318 5.78 -12.50 17.08
C THR A 318 6.09 -13.92 17.55
N SER A 319 6.02 -14.88 16.62
CA SER A 319 6.14 -16.33 16.89
C SER A 319 7.51 -16.94 16.54
N ASP A 320 8.30 -16.29 15.68
CA ASP A 320 9.60 -16.80 15.21
C ASP A 320 10.76 -15.93 15.75
N PRO A 321 11.51 -16.41 16.76
CA PRO A 321 12.64 -15.68 17.32
C PRO A 321 13.81 -15.48 16.35
N SER A 322 13.98 -16.39 15.38
CA SER A 322 15.03 -16.26 14.36
C SER A 322 14.73 -15.11 13.43
N LEU A 323 13.50 -15.04 12.93
CA LEU A 323 13.03 -13.95 12.09
C LEU A 323 13.10 -12.60 12.83
N LEU A 324 12.71 -12.56 14.11
CA LEU A 324 12.84 -11.35 14.92
C LEU A 324 14.29 -10.87 15.05
N ARG A 325 15.25 -11.79 15.29
CA ARG A 325 16.67 -11.46 15.36
C ARG A 325 17.17 -10.95 14.01
N TYR A 326 16.74 -11.57 12.91
CA TYR A 326 17.05 -11.12 11.56
C TYR A 326 16.52 -9.70 11.31
N THR A 327 15.25 -9.41 11.66
CA THR A 327 14.66 -8.08 11.55
C THR A 327 15.46 -7.03 12.33
N ARG A 328 15.89 -7.34 13.56
CA ARG A 328 16.70 -6.41 14.37
C ARG A 328 18.11 -6.20 13.82
N ARG A 329 18.71 -7.23 13.22
CA ARG A 329 20.10 -7.20 12.74
C ARG A 329 20.26 -6.61 11.34
N PHE A 330 19.28 -6.79 10.47
CA PHE A 330 19.39 -6.42 9.05
C PHE A 330 18.33 -5.41 8.62
N ILE A 331 17.05 -5.66 8.93
CA ILE A 331 15.96 -4.78 8.49
C ILE A 331 16.01 -3.44 9.24
N LEU A 332 16.13 -3.45 10.57
CA LEU A 332 16.16 -2.22 11.37
C LEU A 332 17.33 -1.28 10.98
N PRO A 333 18.60 -1.73 10.88
CA PRO A 333 19.69 -0.86 10.46
C PRO A 333 19.55 -0.34 9.03
N SER A 334 18.90 -1.10 8.14
CA SER A 334 18.70 -0.68 6.75
C SER A 334 17.79 0.54 6.59
N ILE A 335 16.98 0.87 7.60
CA ILE A 335 16.17 2.10 7.63
C ILE A 335 17.08 3.34 7.61
N LEU A 336 18.30 3.26 8.16
CA LEU A 336 19.25 4.38 8.12
C LEU A 336 19.56 4.79 6.69
N LEU A 337 19.72 3.82 5.77
CA LEU A 337 19.94 4.11 4.36
C LEU A 337 18.75 4.87 3.76
N LEU A 338 17.52 4.49 4.11
CA LEU A 338 16.32 5.20 3.66
C LEU A 338 16.23 6.61 4.24
N VAL A 339 16.62 6.80 5.50
CA VAL A 339 16.72 8.15 6.09
C VAL A 339 17.74 8.99 5.35
N VAL A 340 18.92 8.44 5.03
CA VAL A 340 19.94 9.15 4.24
C VAL A 340 19.41 9.51 2.86
N ILE A 341 18.77 8.58 2.15
CA ILE A 341 18.14 8.85 0.84
C ILE A 341 17.10 9.96 0.95
N ARG A 342 16.24 9.91 1.97
CA ARG A 342 15.24 10.96 2.21
C ARG A 342 15.88 12.32 2.48
N LEU A 343 16.98 12.39 3.23
CA LEU A 343 17.71 13.64 3.45
C LEU A 343 18.32 14.16 2.15
N ILE A 344 18.84 13.28 1.29
CA ILE A 344 19.35 13.65 -0.04
C ILE A 344 18.22 14.22 -0.91
N MET A 345 17.02 13.63 -0.87
CA MET A 345 15.86 14.14 -1.62
C MET A 345 15.40 15.55 -1.20
N LEU A 346 15.79 16.02 -0.01
CA LEU A 346 15.54 17.40 0.43
C LEU A 346 16.56 18.40 -0.11
N THR A 347 17.67 17.92 -0.66
CA THR A 347 18.74 18.77 -1.17
C THR A 347 18.59 18.99 -2.65
N ASP A 348 18.84 20.23 -3.10
CA ASP A 348 18.79 20.62 -4.51
C ASP A 348 20.06 20.22 -5.28
N ILE A 349 20.49 18.96 -5.11
CA ILE A 349 21.66 18.44 -5.80
C ILE A 349 21.22 18.02 -7.20
N SER A 350 21.93 18.48 -8.23
CA SER A 350 21.66 18.18 -9.66
C SER A 350 21.52 16.69 -9.97
N PHE A 351 22.20 15.83 -9.21
CA PHE A 351 22.06 14.38 -9.28
C PHE A 351 20.63 13.90 -8.96
N VAL A 352 19.96 14.50 -7.97
CA VAL A 352 18.58 14.14 -7.57
C VAL A 352 17.59 14.51 -8.68
N ARG A 353 17.78 15.66 -9.34
CA ARG A 353 16.93 16.11 -10.47
C ARG A 353 17.01 15.21 -11.70
N ASN A 354 18.10 14.46 -11.88
CA ASN A 354 18.30 13.57 -13.03
C ASN A 354 17.86 12.12 -12.75
N VAL A 355 17.54 11.79 -11.50
CA VAL A 355 17.17 10.43 -11.04
C VAL A 355 15.69 10.34 -10.64
N ALA A 356 15.08 11.46 -10.22
CA ALA A 356 13.64 11.61 -10.02
C ALA A 356 12.95 11.98 -11.33
#